data_AF-A0A164RNW4-F1
#
_entry.id   AF-A0A164RNW4-F1
#
_cell.length_a   1.000
_cell.length_b   1.000
_cell.length_c   1.000
_cell.angle_alpha   90.00
_cell.angle_beta   90.00
_cell.angle_gamma   90.00
#
_symmetry.space_group_name_H-M   'P 1'
#
loop_
_entity.id
_entity.type
_entity.pdbx_description
1 polymer ?
#
loop_
_entity_poly.entity_id
_entity_poly.type
_entity_poly.pdbx_seq_one_letter_code
_entity_poly.pdbx_strand_id
1 'polypeptide(L)'
;MMDPHRKSWNYVAAMFSYEFQDGGVEYDTIESIHRGDVGEWVTALAQSGLFETATVHEAEETWKQQPRLLLDLLLLDADEVTRRRCIMAWSSLDRLAPIAQFG
;
A
#
# COMPACT_ATOMS: atom_id res chain seq x y z
N MET A 1 12.65 9.16 -4.04
CA MET A 1 12.67 7.67 -4.08
C MET A 1 12.63 7.22 -2.64
N MET A 2 11.47 6.76 -2.15
CA MET A 2 11.37 6.21 -0.80
C MET A 2 12.17 4.92 -0.79
N ASP A 3 13.30 4.91 -0.10
CA ASP A 3 14.19 3.75 -0.08
C ASP A 3 13.60 2.70 0.87
N PRO A 4 13.02 1.60 0.36
CA PRO A 4 12.34 0.61 1.20
C PRO A 4 13.33 -0.16 2.10
N HIS A 5 14.64 0.00 1.90
CA HIS A 5 15.69 -0.65 2.70
C HIS A 5 16.05 0.11 3.99
N ARG A 6 15.45 1.27 4.26
CA ARG A 6 15.62 1.96 5.55
C ARG A 6 14.92 1.15 6.64
N LYS A 7 15.61 0.82 7.74
CA LYS A 7 15.06 0.00 8.85
C LYS A 7 13.64 0.41 9.29
N SER A 8 13.35 1.71 9.30
CA SER A 8 12.02 2.25 9.64
C SER A 8 10.91 1.76 8.71
N TRP A 9 11.17 1.60 7.41
CA TRP A 9 10.18 1.12 6.43
C TRP A 9 9.90 -0.38 6.55
N ASN A 10 10.90 -1.17 6.96
CA ASN A 10 10.68 -2.57 7.29
C ASN A 10 9.75 -2.73 8.51
N TYR A 11 9.86 -1.86 9.52
CA TYR A 11 8.92 -1.87 10.65
C TYR A 11 7.50 -1.50 10.23
N VAL A 12 7.35 -0.60 9.25
CA VAL A 12 6.05 -0.24 8.67
C VAL A 12 5.45 -1.43 7.91
N ALA A 13 6.24 -2.09 7.07
CA ALA A 13 5.80 -3.30 6.37
C ALA A 13 5.36 -4.40 7.34
N ALA A 14 6.16 -4.65 8.39
CA ALA A 14 5.82 -5.61 9.43
C ALA A 14 4.56 -5.23 10.22
N MET A 15 4.37 -3.94 10.53
CA MET A 15 3.17 -3.43 11.22
C MET A 15 1.91 -3.66 10.39
N PHE A 16 1.98 -3.41 9.08
CA PHE A 16 0.84 -3.56 8.19
C PHE A 16 0.60 -5.00 7.74
N SER A 17 1.64 -5.84 7.71
CA SER A 17 1.54 -7.27 7.34
C SER A 17 0.51 -8.04 8.18
N TYR A 18 0.21 -7.60 9.40
CA TYR A 18 -0.80 -8.23 10.25
C TYR A 18 -2.22 -8.17 9.65
N GLU A 19 -2.55 -7.10 8.93
CA GLU A 19 -3.81 -6.94 8.19
C GLU A 19 -3.93 -7.96 7.03
N PHE A 20 -2.84 -8.66 6.69
CA PHE A 20 -2.74 -9.58 5.57
C PHE A 20 -2.78 -11.05 6.00
N GLN A 21 -2.60 -11.36 7.30
CA GLN A 21 -2.35 -12.74 7.78
C GLN A 21 -3.59 -13.54 8.19
N ASP A 22 -4.70 -12.95 8.63
CA ASP A 22 -5.84 -13.69 9.22
C ASP A 22 -7.10 -13.81 8.33
N GLY A 23 -6.97 -13.51 7.04
CA GLY A 23 -8.07 -13.53 6.06
C GLY A 23 -7.67 -13.11 4.65
N GLY A 24 -6.46 -12.56 4.51
CA GLY A 24 -5.97 -11.93 3.29
C GLY A 24 -6.56 -10.54 3.11
N VAL A 25 -5.85 -9.68 2.37
CA VAL A 25 -6.34 -8.36 1.99
C VAL A 25 -7.68 -8.49 1.26
N GLU A 26 -8.68 -7.77 1.75
CA GLU A 26 -9.95 -7.67 1.04
C GLU A 26 -9.73 -6.98 -0.31
N TYR A 27 -10.44 -7.43 -1.33
CA TYR A 27 -10.35 -6.84 -2.67
C TYR A 27 -10.65 -5.33 -2.62
N ASP A 28 -11.54 -4.92 -1.72
CA ASP A 28 -11.93 -3.53 -1.50
C ASP A 28 -10.76 -2.67 -0.98
N THR A 29 -9.88 -3.22 -0.14
CA THR A 29 -8.66 -2.52 0.30
C THR A 29 -7.68 -2.32 -0.86
N ILE A 30 -7.50 -3.35 -1.71
CA ILE A 30 -6.64 -3.25 -2.90
C ILE A 30 -7.23 -2.23 -3.89
N GLU A 31 -8.55 -2.21 -4.07
CA GLU A 31 -9.24 -1.23 -4.90
C GLU A 31 -9.08 0.20 -4.35
N SER A 32 -9.22 0.38 -3.03
CA SER A 32 -9.08 1.68 -2.38
C SER A 32 -7.67 2.25 -2.55
N ILE A 33 -6.65 1.42 -2.30
CA ILE A 33 -5.25 1.76 -2.57
C ILE A 33 -5.05 2.06 -4.06
N HIS A 34 -5.62 1.26 -4.97
CA HIS A 34 -5.51 1.48 -6.42
C HIS A 34 -6.06 2.84 -6.85
N ARG A 35 -7.14 3.30 -6.21
CA ARG A 35 -7.74 4.63 -6.42
C ARG A 35 -6.96 5.78 -5.76
N GLY A 36 -5.90 5.48 -5.01
CA GLY A 36 -5.10 6.45 -4.26
C GLY A 36 -5.70 6.83 -2.91
N ASP A 37 -6.68 6.07 -2.40
CA ASP A 37 -7.15 6.23 -1.03
C ASP A 37 -6.13 5.61 -0.07
N VAL A 38 -5.22 6.47 0.41
CA VAL A 38 -4.09 6.09 1.26
C VAL A 38 -4.23 6.66 2.68
N GLY A 39 -5.37 7.28 2.99
CA GLY A 39 -5.56 8.06 4.22
C GLY A 39 -5.43 7.22 5.49
N GLU A 40 -5.94 6.00 5.47
CA GLU A 40 -5.82 5.05 6.59
C GLU A 40 -4.34 4.70 6.86
N TRP A 41 -3.57 4.46 5.81
CA TRP A 41 -2.15 4.07 5.87
C TRP A 41 -1.28 5.23 6.35
N VAL A 42 -1.56 6.44 5.87
CA VAL A 42 -0.88 7.68 6.30
C VAL A 42 -1.19 7.99 7.76
N THR A 43 -2.44 7.79 8.19
CA THR A 43 -2.86 8.00 9.59
C THR A 43 -2.13 7.01 10.51
N ALA A 44 -2.09 5.72 10.14
CA ALA A 44 -1.34 4.72 10.90
C ALA A 44 0.16 5.02 10.93
N LEU A 45 0.75 5.48 9.82
CA LEU A 45 2.15 5.90 9.75
C LEU A 45 2.42 7.08 10.70
N ALA A 46 1.54 8.08 10.74
CA ALA A 46 1.66 9.21 11.65
C ALA A 46 1.55 8.79 13.12
N GLN A 47 0.62 7.89 13.44
CA GLN A 47 0.40 7.37 14.78
C GLN A 47 1.54 6.47 15.29
N SER A 48 2.30 5.85 14.39
CA SER A 48 3.48 5.05 14.76
C SER A 48 4.57 5.86 15.47
N GLY A 49 4.62 7.18 15.23
CA GLY A 49 5.67 8.06 15.76
C GLY A 49 7.08 7.77 15.21
N LEU A 50 7.21 6.89 14.21
CA LEU A 50 8.50 6.47 13.65
C LEU A 50 9.08 7.47 12.64
N PHE A 51 8.25 8.39 12.14
CA PHE A 51 8.61 9.34 11.10
C PHE A 51 8.19 10.76 11.48
N GLU A 52 8.97 11.73 11.00
CA GLU A 52 8.60 13.14 11.11
C GLU A 52 7.39 13.46 10.21
N THR A 53 6.60 14.46 10.59
CA THR A 53 5.42 14.89 9.83
C THR A 53 5.73 15.20 8.37
N ALA A 54 6.91 15.77 8.08
CA ALA A 54 7.35 16.05 6.71
C ALA A 54 7.53 14.77 5.88
N THR A 55 8.07 13.71 6.48
CA THR A 55 8.22 12.40 5.81
C THR A 55 6.89 11.70 5.61
N VAL A 56 5.95 11.84 6.55
CA VAL A 56 4.59 11.30 6.41
C VAL A 56 3.85 12.00 5.26
N HIS A 57 3.98 13.32 5.15
CA HIS A 57 3.38 14.09 4.06
C HIS A 57 4.02 13.76 2.70
N GLU A 58 5.33 13.56 2.65
CA GLU A 58 6.01 13.09 1.43
C GLU A 58 5.54 11.69 1.02
N ALA A 59 5.34 10.80 1.99
CA ALA A 59 4.81 9.45 1.78
C ALA A 59 3.40 9.50 1.18
N GLU A 60 2.51 10.31 1.77
CA GLU A 60 1.15 10.51 1.29
C GLU A 60 1.13 10.96 -0.18
N GLU A 61 1.85 12.03 -0.51
CA GLU A 61 1.90 12.54 -1.88
C GLU A 61 2.50 11.52 -2.86
N THR A 62 3.55 10.80 -2.43
CA THR A 62 4.17 9.74 -3.23
C THR A 62 3.20 8.61 -3.50
N TRP A 63 2.45 8.16 -2.49
CA TRP A 63 1.50 7.06 -2.64
C TRP A 63 0.25 7.46 -3.42
N LYS A 64 -0.22 8.71 -3.32
CA LYS A 64 -1.30 9.21 -4.19
C LYS A 64 -0.88 9.23 -5.66
N GLN A 65 0.36 9.61 -5.95
CA GLN A 65 0.88 9.64 -7.33
C GLN A 65 1.24 8.25 -7.86
N GLN A 66 1.74 7.38 -6.99
CA GLN A 66 2.19 6.03 -7.33
C GLN A 66 1.68 5.03 -6.27
N PRO A 67 0.40 4.66 -6.32
CA PRO A 67 -0.20 3.81 -5.28
C PRO A 67 0.37 2.39 -5.25
N ARG A 68 1.01 1.98 -6.35
CA ARG A 68 1.76 0.74 -6.45
C ARG A 68 2.89 0.64 -5.43
N LEU A 69 3.52 1.76 -5.06
CA LEU A 69 4.60 1.77 -4.07
C LEU A 69 4.10 1.38 -2.68
N LEU A 70 2.90 1.82 -2.31
CA LEU A 70 2.27 1.40 -1.07
C LEU A 70 1.96 -0.10 -1.09
N LEU A 71 1.40 -0.62 -2.20
CA LEU A 71 1.17 -2.05 -2.32
C LEU A 71 2.46 -2.87 -2.21
N ASP A 72 3.53 -2.47 -2.88
CA ASP A 72 4.80 -3.19 -2.82
C ASP A 72 5.41 -3.16 -1.41
N LEU A 73 5.21 -2.08 -0.65
CA LEU A 73 5.59 -1.96 0.76
C LEU A 73 4.79 -2.94 1.64
N LEU A 74 3.48 -3.02 1.44
CA LEU A 74 2.59 -3.90 2.19
C LEU A 74 2.89 -5.38 1.93
N LEU A 75 3.37 -5.71 0.72
CA LEU A 75 3.73 -7.07 0.31
C LEU A 75 5.21 -7.42 0.57
N LEU A 76 5.96 -6.57 1.27
CA LEU A 76 7.39 -6.80 1.51
C LEU A 76 7.62 -8.06 2.35
N ASP A 77 6.84 -8.23 3.43
CA ASP A 77 6.91 -9.37 4.37
C ASP A 77 5.76 -10.38 4.20
N ALA A 78 4.88 -10.17 3.21
CA ALA A 78 3.80 -11.10 2.91
C ALA A 78 4.34 -12.42 2.32
N ASP A 79 3.67 -13.53 2.61
CA ASP A 79 3.99 -14.81 1.99
C ASP A 79 3.75 -14.77 0.46
N GLU A 80 4.37 -15.71 -0.26
CA GLU A 80 4.31 -15.75 -1.71
C GLU A 80 2.89 -15.90 -2.26
N VAL A 81 2.00 -16.62 -1.57
CA VAL A 81 0.62 -16.84 -2.01
C VAL A 81 -0.17 -15.53 -1.90
N THR A 82 -0.07 -14.84 -0.76
CA THR A 82 -0.68 -13.53 -0.52
C THR A 82 -0.16 -12.50 -1.51
N ARG A 83 1.16 -12.44 -1.74
CA ARG A 83 1.77 -11.56 -2.74
C ARG A 83 1.21 -11.81 -4.13
N ARG A 84 1.16 -13.08 -4.58
CA ARG A 84 0.63 -13.43 -5.91
C ARG A 84 -0.84 -13.04 -6.06
N ARG A 85 -1.67 -13.30 -5.04
CA ARG A 85 -3.09 -12.94 -5.03
C ARG A 85 -3.28 -11.42 -5.17
N CYS A 86 -2.53 -10.63 -4.42
CA CYS A 86 -2.63 -9.17 -4.47
C CYS A 86 -2.16 -8.60 -5.81
N ILE A 87 -1.09 -9.13 -6.40
CA ILE A 87 -0.62 -8.73 -7.73
C ILE A 87 -1.66 -9.06 -8.81
N MET A 88 -2.33 -10.22 -8.72
CA MET A 88 -3.39 -10.59 -9.65
C MET A 88 -4.63 -9.69 -9.53
N ALA A 89 -5.03 -9.34 -8.30
CA ALA A 89 -6.11 -8.39 -8.06
C ALA A 89 -5.78 -7.01 -8.64
N TRP A 90 -4.58 -6.50 -8.35
CA TRP A 90 -4.08 -5.23 -8.90
C TRP A 90 -4.07 -5.22 -10.43
N SER A 91 -3.53 -6.27 -11.05
CA SER A 91 -3.49 -6.38 -12.53
C SER A 91 -4.89 -6.46 -13.14
N SER A 92 -5.89 -6.89 -12.38
CA SER A 92 -7.29 -6.90 -12.83
C SER A 92 -7.90 -5.50 -12.75
N LEU A 93 -7.59 -4.74 -11.69
CA LEU A 93 -7.96 -3.34 -11.56
C LEU A 93 -7.29 -2.46 -12.63
N ASP A 94 -6.00 -2.65 -12.91
CA ASP A 94 -5.28 -1.93 -13.99
C ASP A 94 -5.94 -2.13 -15.37
N ARG A 95 -6.51 -3.32 -15.62
CA ARG A 95 -7.25 -3.61 -16.85
C ARG A 95 -8.62 -2.94 -16.91
N LEU A 96 -9.23 -2.67 -15.76
CA LEU A 96 -10.55 -2.02 -15.64
C LEU A 96 -10.45 -0.49 -15.58
N ALA A 97 -9.34 0.06 -15.07
CA ALA A 97 -9.07 1.50 -14.98
C ALA A 97 -9.22 2.28 -16.30
N PRO A 98 -8.76 1.81 -17.47
CA PRO A 98 -8.96 2.54 -18.73
C PRO A 98 -10.43 2.61 -19.17
N ILE A 99 -11.32 1.74 -18.67
CA ILE A 99 -12.74 1.74 -19.05
C ILE A 99 -13.52 2.83 -18.27
N ALA A 100 -13.07 3.19 -17.06
CA ALA A 100 -13.70 4.21 -16.23
C ALA A 100 -13.44 5.66 -16.68
N GLN A 101 -12.51 5.89 -17.61
CA GLN A 101 -12.18 7.22 -18.14
C GLN A 101 -13.03 7.62 -19.37
N PHE A 102 -13.86 6.71 -19.88
CA PHE A 102 -14.73 6.94 -21.04
C PHE A 102 -16.23 6.93 -20.71
N GLY A 103 -16.59 7.08 -19.42
CA GLY A 103 -17.98 7.20 -18.94
C GLY A 103 -18.38 8.63 -18.64
#